data_AF-A0A7C8CIQ1-F1
#
_entry.id   AF-A0A7C8CIQ1-F1
#
_cell.length_a   1.000
_cell.length_b   1.000
_cell.length_c   1.000
_cell.angle_alpha   90.00
_cell.angle_beta   90.00
_cell.angle_gamma   90.00
#
_symmetry.space_group_name_H-M   'P 1'
#
loop_
_entity.id
_entity.type
_entity.pdbx_description
1 polymer ?
#
loop_
_entity_poly.entity_id
_entity_poly.type
_entity_poly.pdbx_seq_one_letter_code
_entity_poly.pdbx_strand_id
1 'polypeptide(L)'
;MLDLRRHFVRPGIELLRAVELDGGDGIRDFVKNLLVHRGSPKPGKQGRPEPSPLGRHAPIVRAYYPRVLSAPIIRAYYPHRLSAPIIHPRIHPRRSHLRRSPASPAITRTRGPPLRLAPTALLPWVPMRLRVLNLNVWGLPLGLTRHHDARMHAIGEEFARSGAHVISLQEVWTPGARKILAEAGRRAGYTTIWHREAAFGGSGLMVLSRLPVNQRHFTLFRLAGLPQRPQQADFYGGKGFVSLELATDQGPVTFIGTHLQAGYNTQGNPDENLGIRVAQAVQLAAHVRKLSTPVVAAGDFNSEEGESAYQILGGIGGLSDLAVALDRRQPTCLSAHPYRGEDAREARIDLILSRSGRQTELRALSLERTYDRGLEFDGEPGTYSDHAGLVADLELVPRPATGPPRAWPPPSPAALAHAESELRAGEEAARIRRRRELKQAGGLLGAGLLLGGAGWRVREQRRGFLARLALGIGGLGFLGGLAGGVGSQWAATNELAGFAEVRKILAGLHTARDEPVRLRTP
;
A
#
# COMPACT_ATOMS: atom_id res chain seq x y z
N MET A 1 21.75 -17.05 -13.89
CA MET A 1 21.04 -17.53 -12.68
C MET A 1 19.55 -17.46 -12.97
N LEU A 2 18.92 -18.64 -13.08
CA LEU A 2 17.59 -18.84 -13.65
C LEU A 2 16.45 -18.22 -12.84
N ASP A 3 15.40 -17.85 -13.58
CA ASP A 3 14.15 -17.18 -13.22
C ASP A 3 13.29 -17.98 -12.22
N LEU A 4 13.72 -18.03 -10.96
CA LEU A 4 13.00 -18.65 -9.82
C LEU A 4 11.69 -17.92 -9.46
N ARG A 5 11.42 -16.72 -10.01
CA ARG A 5 10.15 -16.02 -9.83
C ARG A 5 8.98 -16.76 -10.47
N ARG A 6 9.21 -17.54 -11.54
CA ARG A 6 8.13 -18.25 -12.25
C ARG A 6 7.68 -19.56 -11.59
N HIS A 7 8.50 -20.18 -10.73
CA HIS A 7 8.24 -21.55 -10.27
C HIS A 7 7.55 -21.65 -8.90
N PHE A 8 7.70 -20.66 -8.02
CA PHE A 8 7.02 -20.66 -6.71
C PHE A 8 5.81 -19.72 -6.63
N VAL A 9 5.79 -18.67 -7.45
CA VAL A 9 4.70 -17.69 -7.47
C VAL A 9 3.48 -18.25 -8.21
N ARG A 10 3.70 -19.07 -9.25
CA ARG A 10 2.63 -19.60 -10.11
C ARG A 10 1.70 -20.61 -9.42
N PRO A 11 2.18 -21.61 -8.64
CA PRO A 11 1.29 -22.56 -7.96
C PRO A 11 0.40 -21.91 -6.89
N GLY A 12 0.92 -20.93 -6.13
CA GLY A 12 0.13 -20.17 -5.17
C GLY A 12 -0.88 -19.23 -5.83
N ILE A 13 -0.55 -18.66 -7.00
CA ILE A 13 -1.46 -17.87 -7.83
C ILE A 13 -2.61 -18.72 -8.37
N GLU A 14 -2.32 -19.91 -8.90
CA GLU A 14 -3.35 -20.79 -9.48
C GLU A 14 -4.28 -21.34 -8.39
N LEU A 15 -3.77 -21.63 -7.19
CA LEU A 15 -4.58 -22.05 -6.05
C LEU A 15 -5.55 -20.93 -5.61
N LEU A 16 -5.10 -19.67 -5.55
CA LEU A 16 -5.95 -18.54 -5.15
C LEU A 16 -6.92 -18.11 -6.25
N ARG A 17 -6.57 -18.24 -7.54
CA ARG A 17 -7.49 -18.01 -8.65
C ARG A 17 -8.58 -19.08 -8.76
N ALA A 18 -8.25 -20.34 -8.49
CA ALA A 18 -9.23 -21.42 -8.42
C ALA A 18 -10.26 -21.18 -7.30
N VAL A 19 -9.82 -20.58 -6.18
CA VAL A 19 -10.67 -20.19 -5.06
C VAL A 19 -11.61 -19.02 -5.38
N GLU A 20 -11.13 -18.05 -6.18
CA GLU A 20 -11.92 -16.89 -6.62
C GLU A 20 -12.98 -17.27 -7.66
N LEU A 21 -12.79 -18.38 -8.39
CA LEU A 21 -13.73 -18.90 -9.39
C LEU A 21 -14.80 -19.85 -8.82
N ASP A 22 -14.61 -20.40 -7.62
CA ASP A 22 -15.49 -21.43 -7.02
C ASP A 22 -16.36 -20.91 -5.85
N GLY A 23 -16.52 -19.58 -5.72
CA GLY A 23 -17.47 -18.99 -4.76
C GLY A 23 -17.05 -19.00 -3.28
N GLY A 24 -15.85 -19.48 -2.92
CA GLY A 24 -15.24 -19.25 -1.61
C GLY A 24 -15.80 -20.02 -0.41
N ASP A 25 -16.87 -20.81 -0.55
CA ASP A 25 -17.52 -21.48 0.58
C ASP A 25 -16.63 -22.55 1.25
N GLY A 26 -15.87 -23.33 0.47
CA GLY A 26 -15.00 -24.39 1.01
C GLY A 26 -13.82 -23.90 1.85
N ILE A 27 -13.37 -22.65 1.65
CA ILE A 27 -12.26 -22.05 2.43
C ILE A 27 -12.78 -21.28 3.64
N ARG A 28 -14.01 -20.77 3.59
CA ARG A 28 -14.68 -20.14 4.72
C ARG A 28 -14.75 -21.10 5.91
N ASP A 29 -15.05 -22.38 5.64
CA ASP A 29 -15.08 -23.43 6.65
C ASP A 29 -13.69 -23.87 7.11
N PHE A 30 -12.69 -23.86 6.23
CA PHE A 30 -11.30 -24.15 6.59
C PHE A 30 -10.72 -23.08 7.54
N VAL A 31 -10.95 -21.80 7.25
CA VAL A 31 -10.45 -20.67 8.06
C VAL A 31 -11.22 -20.55 9.38
N LYS A 32 -12.54 -20.76 9.39
CA LYS A 32 -13.33 -20.84 10.63
C LYS A 32 -12.82 -21.94 11.56
N ASN A 33 -12.52 -23.12 11.03
CA ASN A 33 -12.02 -24.24 11.85
C ASN A 33 -10.60 -24.01 12.38
N LEU A 34 -9.77 -23.22 11.70
CA LEU A 34 -8.44 -22.86 12.22
C LEU A 34 -8.49 -21.84 13.37
N LEU A 35 -9.51 -20.97 13.39
CA LEU A 35 -9.66 -19.91 14.39
C LEU A 35 -10.34 -20.38 15.69
N VAL A 36 -11.14 -21.45 15.64
CA VAL A 36 -11.87 -21.98 16.81
C VAL A 36 -10.97 -22.77 17.79
N HIS A 37 -9.71 -23.06 17.46
CA HIS A 37 -8.81 -23.86 18.32
C HIS A 37 -7.81 -23.05 19.18
N ARG A 38 -8.15 -21.81 19.55
CA ARG A 38 -7.42 -21.07 20.60
C ARG A 38 -8.33 -20.65 21.76
N GLY A 39 -8.73 -21.64 22.55
CA GLY A 39 -9.25 -21.45 23.90
C GLY A 39 -8.60 -22.48 24.82
N SER A 40 -7.60 -22.07 25.60
CA SER A 40 -7.04 -22.92 26.67
C SER A 40 -8.03 -22.96 27.84
N PRO A 41 -8.42 -24.14 28.37
CA PRO A 41 -9.25 -24.20 29.56
C PRO A 41 -8.41 -23.95 30.83
N LYS A 42 -8.94 -23.12 31.75
CA LYS A 42 -8.41 -22.94 33.12
C LYS A 42 -8.68 -24.19 33.98
N PRO A 43 -7.84 -24.51 34.98
CA PRO A 43 -8.04 -25.71 35.80
C PRO A 43 -8.95 -25.46 37.03
N GLY A 44 -9.88 -26.40 37.27
CA GLY A 44 -10.35 -26.74 38.62
C GLY A 44 -11.85 -26.56 38.91
N LYS A 45 -12.62 -27.66 38.92
CA LYS A 45 -13.20 -28.30 40.14
C LYS A 45 -14.08 -29.51 39.74
N GLN A 46 -14.09 -30.49 40.65
CA GLN A 46 -14.64 -31.84 40.52
C GLN A 46 -16.16 -31.90 40.42
N GLY A 47 -16.67 -32.89 39.67
CA GLY A 47 -18.04 -33.41 39.75
C GLY A 47 -18.29 -34.47 38.67
N ARG A 48 -18.45 -35.74 39.06
CA ARG A 48 -18.98 -36.82 38.20
C ARG A 48 -20.52 -36.71 38.14
N PRO A 49 -21.19 -37.18 37.06
CA PRO A 49 -21.68 -38.56 37.07
C PRO A 49 -21.56 -39.35 35.74
N GLU A 50 -21.73 -40.65 35.95
CA GLU A 50 -21.82 -41.90 35.15
C GLU A 50 -22.20 -41.99 33.65
N PRO A 51 -22.01 -43.19 33.03
CA PRO A 51 -21.93 -43.39 31.56
C PRO A 51 -23.13 -44.12 30.93
N SER A 52 -23.49 -43.79 29.67
CA SER A 52 -24.01 -44.72 28.63
C SER A 52 -24.33 -43.95 27.32
N PRO A 53 -24.67 -44.61 26.18
CA PRO A 53 -23.83 -45.50 25.39
C PRO A 53 -23.61 -44.94 23.95
N LEU A 54 -22.45 -45.25 23.38
CA LEU A 54 -22.10 -44.94 21.99
C LEU A 54 -23.04 -45.65 21.00
N GLY A 55 -23.82 -44.86 20.27
CA GLY A 55 -24.58 -45.27 19.10
C GLY A 55 -24.28 -44.37 17.90
N ARG A 56 -23.39 -44.86 17.02
CA ARG A 56 -23.29 -44.60 15.57
C ARG A 56 -23.36 -43.14 15.10
N HIS A 57 -22.23 -42.61 14.63
CA HIS A 57 -22.07 -42.00 13.30
C HIS A 57 -20.58 -41.69 13.06
N ALA A 58 -19.93 -42.52 12.25
CA ALA A 58 -18.64 -42.20 11.66
C ALA A 58 -18.84 -41.38 10.38
N PRO A 59 -18.02 -40.36 10.09
CA PRO A 59 -17.87 -39.87 8.73
C PRO A 59 -16.43 -40.12 8.23
N ILE A 60 -16.34 -41.11 7.34
CA ILE A 60 -15.70 -41.05 6.03
C ILE A 60 -14.73 -39.86 5.85
N VAL A 61 -13.48 -40.02 6.30
CA VAL A 61 -12.32 -39.25 5.80
C VAL A 61 -11.53 -40.14 4.83
N ARG A 62 -12.21 -40.58 3.78
CA ARG A 62 -11.56 -41.33 2.71
C ARG A 62 -12.15 -40.89 1.37
N ALA A 63 -11.25 -40.39 0.53
CA ALA A 63 -11.43 -39.99 -0.87
C ALA A 63 -12.00 -38.59 -1.10
N TYR A 64 -11.13 -37.57 -1.07
CA TYR A 64 -11.18 -36.46 -2.04
C TYR A 64 -9.78 -35.86 -2.25
N TYR A 65 -8.87 -36.68 -2.78
CA TYR A 65 -7.64 -36.28 -3.49
C TYR A 65 -7.19 -37.52 -4.26
N PRO A 66 -7.75 -37.78 -5.45
CA PRO A 66 -7.04 -37.43 -6.68
C PRO A 66 -7.98 -37.22 -7.90
N ARG A 67 -8.45 -35.99 -8.16
CA ARG A 67 -9.16 -35.67 -9.42
C ARG A 67 -8.93 -34.26 -10.01
N VAL A 68 -7.97 -33.49 -9.49
CA VAL A 68 -7.63 -32.15 -10.04
C VAL A 68 -6.48 -32.20 -11.07
N LEU A 69 -5.87 -33.37 -11.30
CA LEU A 69 -4.77 -33.53 -12.27
C LEU A 69 -5.14 -34.32 -13.54
N SER A 70 -6.42 -34.46 -13.85
CA SER A 70 -6.85 -35.10 -15.12
C SER A 70 -8.23 -34.63 -15.59
N ALA A 71 -8.29 -33.43 -16.18
CA ALA A 71 -9.39 -33.03 -17.06
C ALA A 71 -8.89 -32.05 -18.14
N PRO A 72 -9.09 -32.33 -19.45
CA PRO A 72 -8.66 -31.47 -20.55
C PRO A 72 -9.78 -30.52 -20.96
N ILE A 73 -9.74 -29.25 -20.55
CA ILE A 73 -10.75 -28.26 -20.99
C ILE A 73 -10.10 -26.92 -21.39
N ILE A 74 -9.90 -26.83 -22.72
CA ILE A 74 -10.13 -25.68 -23.63
C ILE A 74 -9.15 -24.49 -23.48
N ARG A 75 -8.22 -24.16 -24.40
CA ARG A 75 -8.10 -24.29 -25.87
C ARG A 75 -9.28 -23.75 -26.70
N ALA A 76 -9.80 -22.56 -26.37
CA ALA A 76 -10.74 -21.83 -27.26
C ALA A 76 -10.62 -20.28 -27.25
N TYR A 77 -9.52 -19.67 -26.82
CA TYR A 77 -9.44 -18.18 -26.82
C TYR A 77 -8.22 -17.55 -27.50
N TYR A 78 -7.50 -18.27 -28.36
CA TYR A 78 -6.41 -17.68 -29.15
C TYR A 78 -6.38 -18.20 -30.59
N PRO A 79 -6.94 -17.47 -31.58
CA PRO A 79 -6.42 -17.54 -32.93
C PRO A 79 -5.17 -16.64 -33.05
N HIS A 80 -4.12 -17.26 -33.57
CA HIS A 80 -2.83 -16.73 -34.00
C HIS A 80 -2.79 -15.25 -34.44
N ARG A 81 -1.77 -14.52 -33.98
CA ARG A 81 -0.88 -13.66 -34.80
C ARG A 81 0.14 -12.93 -33.91
N LEU A 82 1.38 -13.42 -33.85
CA LEU A 82 2.56 -12.61 -33.54
C LEU A 82 3.67 -13.03 -34.51
N SER A 83 3.63 -12.45 -35.70
CA SER A 83 4.75 -12.40 -36.65
C SER A 83 4.55 -11.16 -37.54
N ALA A 84 5.00 -10.00 -37.07
CA ALA A 84 5.44 -8.88 -37.94
C ALA A 84 6.02 -7.74 -37.07
N PRO A 85 7.20 -7.18 -37.43
CA PRO A 85 7.78 -6.03 -36.76
C PRO A 85 7.09 -4.73 -37.18
N ILE A 86 6.88 -3.81 -36.23
CA ILE A 86 6.35 -2.47 -36.50
C ILE A 86 7.46 -1.60 -37.08
N ILE A 87 7.23 -1.11 -38.29
CA ILE A 87 8.05 -0.17 -39.04
C ILE A 87 7.78 1.25 -38.51
N HIS A 88 8.83 1.99 -38.14
CA HIS A 88 8.76 3.43 -37.88
C HIS A 88 8.55 4.21 -39.19
N PRO A 89 7.58 5.13 -39.30
CA PRO A 89 7.53 6.03 -40.44
C PRO A 89 8.58 7.14 -40.28
N ARG A 90 9.61 7.08 -41.14
CA ARG A 90 10.52 8.19 -41.42
C ARG A 90 9.77 9.26 -42.23
N ILE A 91 9.74 10.49 -41.73
CA ILE A 91 9.30 11.66 -42.50
C ILE A 91 10.53 12.25 -43.21
N HIS A 92 10.55 12.16 -44.54
CA HIS A 92 11.52 12.89 -45.38
C HIS A 92 10.95 14.26 -45.78
N PRO A 93 11.77 15.33 -45.82
CA PRO A 93 11.34 16.62 -46.33
C PRO A 93 11.36 16.64 -47.87
N ARG A 94 10.22 16.96 -48.50
CA ARG A 94 10.16 17.28 -49.93
C ARG A 94 10.53 18.74 -50.15
N ARG A 95 11.62 18.97 -50.89
CA ARG A 95 11.88 20.22 -51.63
C ARG A 95 10.87 20.31 -52.79
N SER A 96 10.30 21.48 -53.00
CA SER A 96 9.75 21.85 -54.30
C SER A 96 10.07 23.31 -54.61
N HIS A 97 10.31 23.56 -55.89
CA HIS A 97 10.97 24.72 -56.44
C HIS A 97 10.02 25.91 -56.68
N LEU A 98 10.62 27.09 -56.56
CA LEU A 98 10.27 28.41 -57.10
C LEU A 98 9.25 28.46 -58.25
N ARG A 99 8.30 29.40 -58.11
CA ARG A 99 7.81 30.23 -59.23
C ARG A 99 7.57 31.66 -58.76
N ARG A 100 8.14 32.62 -59.50
CA ARG A 100 8.09 34.08 -59.27
C ARG A 100 6.84 34.72 -59.88
N SER A 101 6.43 35.84 -59.28
CA SER A 101 5.90 37.11 -59.88
C SER A 101 4.63 37.62 -59.19
N PRO A 102 4.30 38.93 -59.25
CA PRO A 102 5.16 40.12 -59.28
C PRO A 102 4.77 41.13 -58.16
N ALA A 103 5.54 42.21 -58.09
CA ALA A 103 5.49 43.27 -57.07
C ALA A 103 4.15 44.00 -56.94
N SER A 104 3.87 44.47 -55.72
CA SER A 104 2.88 45.52 -55.40
C SER A 104 3.48 46.50 -54.38
N PRO A 105 3.05 47.76 -54.39
CA PRO A 105 3.91 48.90 -54.12
C PRO A 105 4.12 49.17 -52.64
N ALA A 106 5.25 49.83 -52.35
CA ALA A 106 5.64 50.27 -51.02
C ALA A 106 4.61 51.25 -50.45
N ILE A 107 3.90 50.84 -49.39
CA ILE A 107 3.16 51.73 -48.50
C ILE A 107 4.04 51.98 -47.28
N THR A 108 4.58 53.19 -47.19
CA THR A 108 5.31 53.72 -46.03
C THR A 108 4.33 53.85 -44.86
N ARG A 109 4.17 52.80 -44.04
CA ARG A 109 3.52 52.92 -42.73
C ARG A 109 4.53 53.51 -41.74
N THR A 110 4.31 54.77 -41.41
CA THR A 110 4.90 55.44 -40.26
C THR A 110 4.68 54.58 -39.00
N ARG A 111 5.78 54.24 -38.32
CA ARG A 111 5.74 53.60 -37.01
C ARG A 111 5.24 54.61 -35.99
N GLY A 112 3.97 54.54 -35.62
CA GLY A 112 3.53 55.09 -34.33
C GLY A 112 4.26 54.39 -33.18
N PRO A 113 4.47 55.05 -32.03
CA PRO A 113 5.08 54.40 -30.88
C PRO A 113 4.30 53.13 -30.52
N PRO A 114 4.96 52.04 -30.11
CA PRO A 114 4.24 50.85 -29.69
C PRO A 114 3.31 51.25 -28.55
N LEU A 115 2.00 51.05 -28.75
CA LEU A 115 1.05 51.02 -27.65
C LEU A 115 1.58 49.98 -26.67
N ARG A 116 2.20 50.45 -25.57
CA ARG A 116 2.40 49.63 -24.39
C ARG A 116 1.00 49.22 -23.97
N LEU A 117 0.59 48.01 -24.35
CA LEU A 117 -0.43 47.30 -23.61
C LEU A 117 0.06 47.34 -22.16
N ALA A 118 -0.65 48.10 -21.33
CA ALA A 118 -0.47 48.01 -19.91
C ALA A 118 -0.50 46.52 -19.55
N PRO A 119 0.43 46.02 -18.71
CA PRO A 119 0.38 44.63 -18.29
C PRO A 119 -1.04 44.39 -17.78
N THR A 120 -1.71 43.43 -18.42
CA THR A 120 -3.06 42.98 -18.12
C THR A 120 -3.24 43.07 -16.61
N ALA A 121 -4.14 43.96 -16.17
CA ALA A 121 -4.39 44.18 -14.76
C ALA A 121 -4.48 42.81 -14.08
N LEU A 122 -3.52 42.54 -13.19
CA LEU A 122 -3.42 41.31 -12.44
C LEU A 122 -4.81 41.07 -11.83
N LEU A 123 -5.53 40.06 -12.31
CA LEU A 123 -6.66 39.55 -11.56
C LEU A 123 -6.15 39.35 -10.13
N PRO A 124 -6.83 39.88 -9.11
CA PRO A 124 -6.40 39.70 -7.74
C PRO A 124 -6.18 38.19 -7.54
N TRP A 125 -5.03 37.82 -6.97
CA TRP A 125 -4.68 36.44 -6.67
C TRP A 125 -5.74 35.88 -5.71
N VAL A 126 -6.84 35.35 -6.24
CA VAL A 126 -7.91 34.78 -5.42
C VAL A 126 -7.38 33.45 -4.91
N PRO A 127 -7.23 33.28 -3.59
CA PRO A 127 -6.81 32.00 -3.03
C PRO A 127 -7.75 30.88 -3.48
N MET A 128 -7.20 29.74 -3.86
CA MET A 128 -8.00 28.57 -4.20
C MET A 128 -8.13 27.66 -2.99
N ARG A 129 -9.35 27.24 -2.68
CA ARG A 129 -9.60 26.18 -1.69
C ARG A 129 -9.38 24.81 -2.31
N LEU A 130 -8.51 24.01 -1.70
CA LEU A 130 -8.29 22.60 -2.00
C LEU A 130 -8.90 21.76 -0.89
N ARG A 131 -9.87 20.91 -1.26
CA ARG A 131 -10.52 19.97 -0.34
C ARG A 131 -10.04 18.54 -0.58
N VAL A 132 -9.59 17.88 0.47
CA VAL A 132 -9.02 16.53 0.42
C VAL A 132 -9.80 15.61 1.36
N LEU A 133 -10.13 14.41 0.87
CA LEU A 133 -10.70 13.32 1.67
C LEU A 133 -9.68 12.17 1.74
N ASN A 134 -9.48 11.63 2.93
CA ASN A 134 -8.69 10.42 3.18
C ASN A 134 -9.53 9.34 3.87
N LEU A 135 -9.45 8.09 3.40
CA LEU A 135 -10.14 6.96 4.03
C LEU A 135 -9.44 5.62 3.74
N ASN A 136 -9.09 4.88 4.79
CA ASN A 136 -8.84 3.44 4.68
C ASN A 136 -10.21 2.71 4.59
N VAL A 137 -10.47 2.00 3.50
CA VAL A 137 -11.80 1.40 3.23
C VAL A 137 -11.96 -0.02 3.75
N TRP A 138 -10.88 -0.64 4.24
CA TRP A 138 -10.89 -2.02 4.71
C TRP A 138 -11.49 -3.01 3.69
N GLY A 139 -11.00 -2.95 2.45
CA GLY A 139 -11.48 -3.76 1.33
C GLY A 139 -10.69 -5.05 1.13
N LEU A 140 -10.44 -5.83 2.21
CA LEU A 140 -9.63 -7.05 2.15
C LEU A 140 -10.34 -8.19 1.38
N PRO A 141 -9.60 -9.08 0.68
CA PRO A 141 -10.16 -10.18 -0.09
C PRO A 141 -10.65 -11.35 0.79
N LEU A 142 -11.15 -12.40 0.13
CA LEU A 142 -11.46 -13.71 0.74
C LEU A 142 -12.50 -13.69 1.87
N GLY A 143 -13.42 -12.72 1.85
CA GLY A 143 -14.47 -12.61 2.88
C GLY A 143 -13.93 -12.30 4.28
N LEU A 144 -12.69 -11.79 4.38
CA LEU A 144 -12.07 -11.41 5.65
C LEU A 144 -12.72 -10.18 6.29
N THR A 145 -13.47 -9.40 5.50
CA THR A 145 -14.19 -8.22 5.99
C THR A 145 -15.70 -8.42 5.90
N ARG A 146 -16.42 -7.97 6.93
CA ARG A 146 -17.88 -8.00 6.96
C ARG A 146 -18.46 -6.91 6.06
N HIS A 147 -19.64 -7.18 5.50
CA HIS A 147 -20.41 -6.24 4.68
C HIS A 147 -19.62 -5.61 3.52
N HIS A 148 -18.64 -6.33 2.94
CA HIS A 148 -17.65 -5.77 2.03
C HIS A 148 -18.27 -4.92 0.91
N ASP A 149 -19.12 -5.49 0.05
CA ASP A 149 -19.69 -4.77 -1.10
C ASP A 149 -20.65 -3.67 -0.66
N ALA A 150 -21.52 -3.93 0.33
CA ALA A 150 -22.46 -2.95 0.87
C ALA A 150 -21.73 -1.70 1.41
N ARG A 151 -20.60 -1.89 2.12
CA ARG A 151 -19.75 -0.78 2.56
C ARG A 151 -19.12 -0.03 1.40
N MET A 152 -18.60 -0.71 0.37
CA MET A 152 -18.03 -0.02 -0.80
C MET A 152 -19.08 0.83 -1.52
N HIS A 153 -20.34 0.36 -1.60
CA HIS A 153 -21.45 1.14 -2.12
C HIS A 153 -21.76 2.35 -1.23
N ALA A 154 -21.93 2.16 0.08
CA ALA A 154 -22.19 3.24 1.03
C ALA A 154 -21.06 4.30 1.02
N ILE A 155 -19.79 3.88 0.97
CA ILE A 155 -18.64 4.79 0.83
C ILE A 155 -18.76 5.61 -0.46
N GLY A 156 -19.04 4.95 -1.58
CA GLY A 156 -19.15 5.61 -2.88
C GLY A 156 -20.27 6.65 -2.96
N GLU A 157 -21.38 6.43 -2.24
CA GLU A 157 -22.50 7.38 -2.17
C GLU A 157 -22.14 8.72 -1.52
N GLU A 158 -21.16 8.71 -0.60
CA GLU A 158 -20.70 9.91 0.09
C GLU A 158 -19.72 10.77 -0.73
N PHE A 159 -19.18 10.25 -1.84
CA PHE A 159 -18.19 10.96 -2.65
C PHE A 159 -18.70 12.31 -3.16
N ALA A 160 -19.92 12.35 -3.69
CA ALA A 160 -20.50 13.60 -4.17
C ALA A 160 -20.72 14.61 -3.03
N ARG A 161 -21.20 14.14 -1.87
CA ARG A 161 -21.49 14.96 -0.68
C ARG A 161 -20.24 15.53 -0.04
N SER A 162 -19.12 14.81 -0.09
CA SER A 162 -17.84 15.27 0.46
C SER A 162 -17.38 16.61 -0.13
N GLY A 163 -17.74 16.88 -1.40
CA GLY A 163 -17.23 18.04 -2.13
C GLY A 163 -15.72 18.01 -2.36
N ALA A 164 -15.04 16.89 -2.09
CA ALA A 164 -13.59 16.81 -2.16
C ALA A 164 -13.09 16.99 -3.60
N HIS A 165 -11.99 17.72 -3.76
CA HIS A 165 -11.30 17.82 -5.04
C HIS A 165 -10.48 16.55 -5.30
N VAL A 166 -9.93 15.96 -4.23
CA VAL A 166 -9.11 14.75 -4.27
C VAL A 166 -9.53 13.80 -3.15
N ILE A 167 -9.67 12.52 -3.47
CA ILE A 167 -9.94 11.45 -2.51
C ILE A 167 -8.75 10.47 -2.54
N SER A 168 -8.17 10.17 -1.38
CA SER A 168 -7.18 9.12 -1.19
C SER A 168 -7.79 7.95 -0.43
N LEU A 169 -7.78 6.77 -1.05
CA LEU A 169 -8.32 5.54 -0.50
C LEU A 169 -7.21 4.52 -0.28
N GLN A 170 -7.22 3.87 0.89
CA GLN A 170 -6.32 2.77 1.24
C GLN A 170 -7.10 1.46 1.40
N GLU A 171 -6.39 0.34 1.30
CA GLU A 171 -6.94 -1.03 1.37
C GLU A 171 -8.00 -1.38 0.32
N VAL A 172 -7.92 -0.80 -0.87
CA VAL A 172 -8.77 -1.19 -2.00
C VAL A 172 -8.19 -2.42 -2.72
N TRP A 173 -8.21 -3.57 -2.05
CA TRP A 173 -7.51 -4.79 -2.51
C TRP A 173 -8.27 -5.58 -3.58
N THR A 174 -9.60 -5.60 -3.54
CA THR A 174 -10.40 -6.43 -4.45
C THR A 174 -10.72 -5.72 -5.78
N PRO A 175 -10.80 -6.45 -6.92
CA PRO A 175 -11.30 -5.89 -8.17
C PRO A 175 -12.73 -5.35 -8.05
N GLY A 176 -13.58 -6.02 -7.26
CA GLY A 176 -14.95 -5.59 -6.97
C GLY A 176 -15.00 -4.23 -6.28
N ALA A 177 -14.25 -4.05 -5.20
CA ALA A 177 -14.16 -2.76 -4.51
C ALA A 177 -13.68 -1.64 -5.45
N ARG A 178 -12.61 -1.89 -6.23
CA ARG A 178 -12.13 -0.91 -7.22
C ARG A 178 -13.20 -0.53 -8.24
N LYS A 179 -13.96 -1.50 -8.74
CA LYS A 179 -15.03 -1.25 -9.70
C LYS A 179 -16.12 -0.38 -9.09
N ILE A 180 -16.65 -0.77 -7.93
CA ILE A 180 -17.72 -0.04 -7.22
C ILE A 180 -17.31 1.41 -6.95
N LEU A 181 -16.13 1.60 -6.34
CA LEU A 181 -15.62 2.91 -5.97
C LEU A 181 -15.27 3.75 -7.20
N ALA A 182 -14.76 3.14 -8.27
CA ALA A 182 -14.46 3.87 -9.50
C ALA A 182 -15.73 4.35 -10.20
N GLU A 183 -16.77 3.52 -10.25
CA GLU A 183 -18.07 3.89 -10.82
C GLU A 183 -18.74 4.98 -9.99
N ALA A 184 -18.73 4.88 -8.66
CA ALA A 184 -19.21 5.93 -7.76
C ALA A 184 -18.44 7.23 -7.95
N GLY A 185 -17.12 7.16 -8.06
CA GLY A 185 -16.25 8.29 -8.37
C GLY A 185 -16.62 8.99 -9.67
N ARG A 186 -16.81 8.25 -10.76
CA ARG A 186 -17.23 8.82 -12.05
C ARG A 186 -18.57 9.51 -11.94
N ARG A 187 -19.55 8.89 -11.26
CA ARG A 187 -20.87 9.52 -11.00
C ARG A 187 -20.76 10.80 -10.17
N ALA A 188 -19.82 10.85 -9.23
CA ALA A 188 -19.53 12.03 -8.42
C ALA A 188 -18.65 13.08 -9.11
N GLY A 189 -18.36 12.92 -10.42
CA GLY A 189 -17.63 13.91 -11.23
C GLY A 189 -16.11 13.84 -11.13
N TYR A 190 -15.54 12.77 -10.57
CA TYR A 190 -14.08 12.56 -10.59
C TYR A 190 -13.64 12.08 -11.97
N THR A 191 -12.80 12.87 -12.64
CA THR A 191 -12.35 12.65 -14.02
C THR A 191 -11.09 11.80 -14.07
N THR A 192 -10.24 11.89 -13.04
CA THR A 192 -9.05 11.05 -12.92
C THR A 192 -9.25 10.04 -11.80
N ILE A 193 -9.07 8.76 -12.12
CA ILE A 193 -9.11 7.66 -11.15
C ILE A 193 -7.82 6.86 -11.35
N TRP A 194 -6.98 6.87 -10.33
CA TRP A 194 -5.71 6.17 -10.32
C TRP A 194 -5.78 5.01 -9.33
N HIS A 195 -5.30 3.85 -9.76
CA HIS A 195 -4.88 2.76 -8.89
C HIS A 195 -3.75 2.01 -9.59
N ARG A 196 -2.98 1.21 -8.84
CA ARG A 196 -1.94 0.39 -9.45
C ARG A 196 -2.54 -0.82 -10.16
N GLU A 197 -2.24 -0.98 -11.45
CA GLU A 197 -2.54 -2.22 -12.19
C GLU A 197 -1.40 -3.23 -11.96
N ALA A 198 -1.63 -4.19 -11.07
CA ALA A 198 -0.72 -5.31 -10.86
C ALA A 198 -1.48 -6.58 -10.46
N ALA A 199 -0.80 -7.73 -10.54
CA ALA A 199 -1.33 -8.99 -10.00
C ALA A 199 -1.72 -8.82 -8.52
N PHE A 200 -2.78 -9.51 -8.08
CA PHE A 200 -3.32 -9.45 -6.72
C PHE A 200 -3.88 -8.10 -6.27
N GLY A 201 -4.33 -7.26 -7.21
CA GLY A 201 -5.04 -6.03 -6.89
C GLY A 201 -4.18 -4.81 -6.57
N GLY A 202 -2.87 -4.87 -6.84
CA GLY A 202 -1.99 -3.71 -6.73
C GLY A 202 -1.66 -3.36 -5.28
N SER A 203 -1.29 -2.10 -5.04
CA SER A 203 -0.78 -1.61 -3.75
C SER A 203 -1.87 -1.33 -2.70
N GLY A 204 -3.13 -1.68 -2.98
CA GLY A 204 -4.29 -1.30 -2.16
C GLY A 204 -4.59 0.20 -2.16
N LEU A 205 -3.91 1.00 -2.98
CA LEU A 205 -4.12 2.45 -3.07
C LEU A 205 -4.99 2.79 -4.27
N MET A 206 -5.90 3.73 -4.06
CA MET A 206 -6.70 4.34 -5.11
C MET A 206 -6.84 5.85 -4.84
N VAL A 207 -6.65 6.67 -5.86
CA VAL A 207 -6.80 8.13 -5.76
C VAL A 207 -7.76 8.62 -6.82
N LEU A 208 -8.74 9.41 -6.43
CA LEU A 208 -9.71 10.03 -7.32
C LEU A 208 -9.49 11.55 -7.31
N SER A 209 -9.47 12.19 -8.47
CA SER A 209 -9.27 13.63 -8.60
C SER A 209 -10.25 14.25 -9.58
N ARG A 210 -10.85 15.38 -9.18
CA ARG A 210 -11.56 16.31 -10.07
C ARG A 210 -10.60 17.27 -10.78
N LEU A 211 -9.43 17.49 -10.18
CA LEU A 211 -8.37 18.33 -10.75
C LEU A 211 -7.59 17.54 -11.82
N PRO A 212 -7.18 18.19 -12.93
CA PRO A 212 -6.32 17.56 -13.93
C PRO A 212 -4.99 17.09 -13.32
N VAL A 213 -4.51 15.92 -13.74
CA VAL A 213 -3.23 15.36 -13.30
C VAL A 213 -2.20 15.56 -14.41
N ASN A 214 -1.21 16.43 -14.17
CA ASN A 214 -0.11 16.70 -15.10
C ASN A 214 0.88 15.54 -15.15
N GLN A 215 1.24 15.02 -13.98
CA GLN A 215 2.22 13.96 -13.81
C GLN A 215 1.78 12.97 -12.75
N ARG A 216 2.14 11.70 -12.95
CA ARG A 216 1.87 10.62 -12.01
C ARG A 216 3.11 9.76 -11.85
N HIS A 217 3.46 9.48 -10.60
CA HIS A 217 4.58 8.60 -10.27
C HIS A 217 4.21 7.71 -9.09
N PHE A 218 4.38 6.40 -9.25
CA PHE A 218 4.22 5.46 -8.14
C PHE A 218 5.58 4.88 -7.76
N THR A 219 5.93 4.98 -6.48
CA THR A 219 7.19 4.45 -5.94
C THR A 219 6.89 3.29 -5.01
N LEU A 220 7.44 2.11 -5.33
CA LEU A 220 7.45 0.98 -4.41
C LEU A 220 8.39 1.26 -3.23
N PHE A 221 7.97 0.87 -2.04
CA PHE A 221 8.90 0.81 -0.92
C PHE A 221 9.91 -0.32 -1.13
N ARG A 222 11.17 -0.09 -0.74
CA ARG A 222 12.22 -1.12 -0.75
C ARG A 222 11.92 -2.23 0.24
N LEU A 223 11.24 -1.87 1.32
CA LEU A 223 10.73 -2.78 2.34
C LEU A 223 9.20 -2.73 2.31
N ALA A 224 8.58 -3.69 1.64
CA ALA A 224 7.12 -3.76 1.45
C ALA A 224 6.40 -4.69 2.44
N GLY A 225 7.10 -5.21 3.45
CA GLY A 225 6.57 -6.18 4.43
C GLY A 225 7.39 -7.47 4.48
N LEU A 226 6.84 -8.50 5.14
CA LEU A 226 7.52 -9.78 5.35
C LEU A 226 6.80 -10.91 4.59
N PRO A 227 7.42 -11.52 3.55
CA PRO A 227 6.77 -12.56 2.74
C PRO A 227 6.36 -13.79 3.55
N GLN A 228 7.11 -14.13 4.60
CA GLN A 228 6.79 -15.25 5.48
C GLN A 228 5.57 -15.01 6.39
N ARG A 229 4.94 -13.82 6.32
CA ARG A 229 3.70 -13.49 7.04
C ARG A 229 2.56 -13.21 6.05
N PRO A 230 2.05 -14.25 5.36
CA PRO A 230 0.96 -14.09 4.39
C PRO A 230 -0.30 -13.49 5.01
N GLN A 231 -0.56 -13.73 6.29
CA GLN A 231 -1.65 -13.13 7.05
C GLN A 231 -1.57 -11.60 7.17
N GLN A 232 -0.39 -10.99 6.99
CA GLN A 232 -0.23 -9.54 6.98
C GLN A 232 -0.54 -8.94 5.60
N ALA A 233 -0.53 -9.75 4.52
CA ALA A 233 -0.81 -9.40 3.12
C ALA A 233 0.02 -8.25 2.49
N ASP A 234 0.64 -7.38 3.30
CA ASP A 234 1.36 -6.16 2.93
C ASP A 234 2.43 -6.40 1.84
N PHE A 235 3.21 -7.48 2.01
CA PHE A 235 4.29 -7.84 1.09
C PHE A 235 3.79 -8.13 -0.33
N TYR A 236 2.64 -8.79 -0.44
CA TYR A 236 2.14 -9.31 -1.72
C TYR A 236 1.43 -8.24 -2.55
N GLY A 237 0.90 -7.21 -1.91
CA GLY A 237 0.32 -6.05 -2.58
C GLY A 237 1.35 -5.12 -3.24
N GLY A 238 2.57 -5.08 -2.71
CA GLY A 238 3.59 -4.12 -3.13
C GLY A 238 3.24 -2.71 -2.64
N LYS A 239 3.39 -2.50 -1.32
CA LYS A 239 3.22 -1.19 -0.69
C LYS A 239 4.16 -0.13 -1.28
N GLY A 240 3.67 1.10 -1.31
CA GLY A 240 4.35 2.24 -1.89
C GLY A 240 3.55 3.52 -1.67
N PHE A 241 3.95 4.58 -2.36
CA PHE A 241 3.19 5.82 -2.41
C PHE A 241 3.00 6.27 -3.86
N VAL A 242 1.87 6.90 -4.13
CA VAL A 242 1.60 7.59 -5.40
C VAL A 242 1.81 9.08 -5.21
N SER A 243 2.46 9.72 -6.16
CA SER A 243 2.67 11.16 -6.25
C SER A 243 1.99 11.65 -7.53
N LEU A 244 0.99 12.52 -7.39
CA LEU A 244 0.24 13.13 -8.48
C LEU A 244 0.49 14.63 -8.46
N GLU A 245 0.94 15.20 -9.57
CA GLU A 245 0.99 16.64 -9.75
C GLU A 245 -0.37 17.12 -10.28
N LEU A 246 -1.12 17.81 -9.43
CA LEU A 246 -2.45 18.32 -9.72
C LEU A 246 -2.36 19.75 -10.23
N ALA A 247 -3.00 20.02 -11.37
CA ALA A 247 -3.11 21.37 -11.91
C ALA A 247 -4.16 22.16 -11.12
N THR A 248 -3.80 23.38 -10.71
CA THR A 248 -4.69 24.32 -10.06
C THR A 248 -4.50 25.72 -10.63
N ASP A 249 -5.49 26.60 -10.45
CA ASP A 249 -5.42 27.99 -10.92
C ASP A 249 -4.31 28.79 -10.22
N GLN A 250 -3.84 28.32 -9.05
CA GLN A 250 -2.75 28.93 -8.27
C GLN A 250 -1.40 28.22 -8.45
N GLY A 251 -1.28 27.38 -9.49
CA GLY A 251 -0.09 26.59 -9.81
C GLY A 251 -0.20 25.13 -9.35
N PRO A 252 0.76 24.28 -9.73
CA PRO A 252 0.70 22.84 -9.45
C PRO A 252 0.86 22.53 -7.96
N VAL A 253 0.09 21.55 -7.48
CA VAL A 253 0.19 20.97 -6.13
C VAL A 253 0.50 19.49 -6.25
N THR A 254 1.48 19.00 -5.51
CA THR A 254 1.74 17.57 -5.45
C THR A 254 0.91 16.92 -4.36
N PHE A 255 0.02 16.03 -4.77
CA PHE A 255 -0.72 15.15 -3.88
C PHE A 255 -0.01 13.81 -3.74
N ILE A 256 0.15 13.33 -2.51
CA ILE A 256 0.73 12.02 -2.22
C ILE A 256 -0.27 11.15 -1.47
N GLY A 257 -0.59 9.99 -2.04
CA GLY A 257 -1.37 8.94 -1.38
C GLY A 257 -0.47 7.80 -0.92
N THR A 258 -0.62 7.33 0.32
CA THR A 258 0.20 6.22 0.85
C THR A 258 -0.57 5.36 1.87
N HIS A 259 -0.05 4.16 2.13
CA HIS A 259 -0.43 3.32 3.25
C HIS A 259 0.84 2.65 3.78
N LEU A 260 1.34 3.07 4.95
CA LEU A 260 2.57 2.54 5.54
C LEU A 260 2.33 1.16 6.17
N GLN A 261 3.41 0.45 6.48
CA GLN A 261 3.40 -0.88 7.07
C GLN A 261 2.68 -0.86 8.42
N ALA A 262 1.73 -1.79 8.61
CA ALA A 262 0.97 -1.90 9.85
C ALA A 262 1.78 -2.53 10.99
N GLY A 263 1.39 -2.16 12.22
CA GLY A 263 1.91 -2.75 13.46
C GLY A 263 1.00 -3.87 13.89
N TYR A 264 1.56 -5.05 14.08
CA TYR A 264 0.80 -6.24 14.50
C TYR A 264 1.19 -6.68 15.91
N ASN A 265 1.61 -5.73 16.75
CA ASN A 265 2.00 -6.04 18.12
C ASN A 265 0.77 -6.43 18.96
N THR A 266 0.86 -7.58 19.63
CA THR A 266 0.00 -7.88 20.78
C THR A 266 0.53 -7.14 22.00
N GLN A 267 -0.33 -6.86 22.98
CA GLN A 267 0.07 -6.20 24.23
C GLN A 267 1.35 -6.84 24.81
N GLY A 268 2.35 -5.98 25.10
CA GLY A 268 3.63 -6.39 25.69
C GLY A 268 4.73 -6.84 24.72
N ASN A 269 4.48 -6.92 23.40
CA ASN A 269 5.50 -7.29 22.42
C ASN A 269 6.01 -6.09 21.59
N PRO A 270 7.32 -6.02 21.28
CA PRO A 270 7.87 -5.03 20.37
C PRO A 270 7.25 -5.13 18.97
N ASP A 271 7.05 -4.00 18.31
CA ASP A 271 6.61 -3.97 16.91
C ASP A 271 7.74 -4.44 15.98
N GLU A 272 7.69 -5.70 15.55
CA GLU A 272 8.67 -6.28 14.62
C GLU A 272 8.69 -5.56 13.25
N ASN A 273 7.66 -4.78 12.93
CA ASN A 273 7.54 -4.04 11.66
C ASN A 273 7.99 -2.58 11.76
N LEU A 274 8.40 -2.09 12.93
CA LEU A 274 8.79 -0.70 13.14
C LEU A 274 9.89 -0.27 12.18
N GLY A 275 10.96 -1.06 12.06
CA GLY A 275 12.07 -0.76 11.15
C GLY A 275 11.65 -0.69 9.68
N ILE A 276 10.69 -1.53 9.26
CA ILE A 276 10.12 -1.48 7.91
C ILE A 276 9.35 -0.17 7.72
N ARG A 277 8.45 0.17 8.64
CA ARG A 277 7.64 1.40 8.60
C ARG A 277 8.50 2.66 8.58
N VAL A 278 9.55 2.68 9.41
CA VAL A 278 10.59 3.73 9.43
C VAL A 278 11.26 3.86 8.07
N ALA A 279 11.64 2.74 7.45
CA ALA A 279 12.27 2.78 6.13
C ALA A 279 11.35 3.36 5.05
N GLN A 280 10.06 3.02 5.11
CA GLN A 280 9.05 3.59 4.21
C GLN A 280 8.88 5.10 4.44
N ALA A 281 8.83 5.54 5.70
CA ALA A 281 8.77 6.96 6.06
C ALA A 281 10.00 7.73 5.57
N VAL A 282 11.22 7.17 5.69
CA VAL A 282 12.45 7.77 5.15
C VAL A 282 12.39 7.91 3.64
N GLN A 283 11.94 6.89 2.91
CA GLN A 283 11.79 6.97 1.45
C GLN A 283 10.79 8.05 1.04
N LEU A 284 9.65 8.14 1.72
CA LEU A 284 8.64 9.16 1.46
C LEU A 284 9.17 10.56 1.79
N ALA A 285 9.81 10.76 2.94
CA ALA A 285 10.42 12.02 3.32
C ALA A 285 11.50 12.47 2.31
N ALA A 286 12.34 11.53 1.86
CA ALA A 286 13.35 11.79 0.82
C ALA A 286 12.73 12.17 -0.53
N HIS A 287 11.57 11.61 -0.89
CA HIS A 287 10.82 12.01 -2.09
C HIS A 287 10.28 13.43 -1.94
N VAL A 288 9.62 13.74 -0.82
CA VAL A 288 9.06 15.07 -0.52
C VAL A 288 10.12 16.17 -0.64
N ARG A 289 11.35 15.92 -0.14
CA ARG A 289 12.46 16.89 -0.25
C ARG A 289 12.87 17.25 -1.69
N LYS A 290 12.54 16.41 -2.69
CA LYS A 290 12.86 16.68 -4.10
C LYS A 290 11.82 17.55 -4.79
N LEU A 291 10.65 17.76 -4.19
CA LEU A 291 9.51 18.46 -4.79
C LEU A 291 9.56 19.95 -4.48
N SER A 292 9.48 20.83 -5.48
CA SER A 292 9.39 22.31 -5.34
C SER A 292 7.98 22.86 -5.08
N THR A 293 6.98 22.07 -5.45
CA THR A 293 5.55 22.36 -5.32
C THR A 293 5.08 22.24 -3.85
N PRO A 294 3.94 22.86 -3.51
CA PRO A 294 3.21 22.51 -2.30
C PRO A 294 2.89 21.02 -2.30
N VAL A 295 2.96 20.41 -1.12
CA VAL A 295 2.69 18.98 -0.93
C VAL A 295 1.51 18.80 0.01
N VAL A 296 0.56 17.96 -0.37
CA VAL A 296 -0.41 17.35 0.53
C VAL A 296 -0.18 15.84 0.51
N ALA A 297 0.14 15.24 1.65
CA ALA A 297 0.29 13.79 1.79
C ALA A 297 -0.83 13.25 2.68
N ALA A 298 -1.60 12.29 2.19
CA ALA A 298 -2.75 11.74 2.88
C ALA A 298 -2.75 10.21 2.83
N GLY A 299 -3.06 9.58 3.96
CA GLY A 299 -3.10 8.13 4.03
C GLY A 299 -3.24 7.58 5.44
N ASP A 300 -3.29 6.25 5.51
CA ASP A 300 -3.02 5.50 6.72
C ASP A 300 -1.51 5.40 6.91
N PHE A 301 -0.97 6.24 7.79
CA PHE A 301 0.45 6.25 8.12
C PHE A 301 0.80 5.18 9.14
N ASN A 302 -0.21 4.52 9.72
CA ASN A 302 -0.02 3.46 10.67
C ASN A 302 0.88 3.94 11.83
N SER A 303 0.85 5.23 12.15
CA SER A 303 1.76 5.82 13.12
C SER A 303 1.11 7.01 13.80
N GLU A 304 1.16 7.02 15.12
CA GLU A 304 0.58 8.08 15.95
C GLU A 304 1.55 9.26 16.11
N GLU A 305 1.02 10.36 16.64
CA GLU A 305 1.83 11.52 17.01
C GLU A 305 2.92 11.11 18.00
N GLY A 306 4.16 11.50 17.69
CA GLY A 306 5.33 11.17 18.51
C GLY A 306 5.98 9.82 18.20
N GLU A 307 5.40 8.97 17.36
CA GLU A 307 6.05 7.73 16.93
C GLU A 307 7.07 7.95 15.80
N SER A 308 7.94 6.97 15.58
CA SER A 308 9.12 7.11 14.72
C SER A 308 8.80 7.53 13.28
N ALA A 309 7.78 6.93 12.64
CA ALA A 309 7.43 7.30 11.26
C ALA A 309 6.88 8.73 11.17
N TYR A 310 6.04 9.14 12.13
CA TYR A 310 5.54 10.51 12.25
C TYR A 310 6.68 11.53 12.42
N GLN A 311 7.58 11.28 13.37
CA GLN A 311 8.72 12.16 13.63
C GLN A 311 9.65 12.30 12.42
N ILE A 312 9.85 11.22 11.66
CA ILE A 312 10.68 11.20 10.45
C ILE A 312 10.04 12.02 9.33
N LEU A 313 8.74 11.87 9.10
CA LEU A 313 8.02 12.61 8.06
C LEU A 313 8.05 14.11 8.34
N GLY A 314 7.84 14.52 9.59
CA GLY A 314 7.95 15.92 10.00
C GLY A 314 9.38 16.43 9.97
N GLY A 315 10.30 15.74 10.66
CA GLY A 315 11.67 16.20 10.85
C GLY A 315 12.56 16.13 9.62
N ILE A 316 12.38 15.13 8.74
CA ILE A 316 13.16 15.00 7.50
C ILE A 316 12.40 15.61 6.32
N GLY A 317 11.13 15.26 6.16
CA GLY A 317 10.30 15.70 5.03
C GLY A 317 9.84 17.16 5.12
N GLY A 318 9.82 17.73 6.33
CA GLY A 318 9.29 19.06 6.59
C GLY A 318 7.76 19.11 6.47
N LEU A 319 7.09 17.97 6.66
CA LEU A 319 5.64 17.86 6.62
C LEU A 319 5.03 18.28 7.97
N SER A 320 3.96 19.06 7.92
CA SER A 320 3.17 19.49 9.09
C SER A 320 1.85 18.75 9.13
N ASP A 321 1.51 18.18 10.28
CA ASP A 321 0.22 17.53 10.51
C ASP A 321 -0.89 18.59 10.68
N LEU A 322 -1.93 18.50 9.83
CA LEU A 322 -3.05 19.42 9.86
C LEU A 322 -3.82 19.35 11.18
N ALA A 323 -3.96 18.16 11.77
CA ALA A 323 -4.69 17.98 13.03
C ALA A 323 -3.97 18.70 14.18
N VAL A 324 -2.64 18.67 14.16
CA VAL A 324 -1.81 19.37 15.12
C VAL A 324 -1.84 20.88 14.89
N ALA A 325 -1.68 21.32 13.63
CA ALA A 325 -1.65 22.73 13.28
C ALA A 325 -2.96 23.48 13.56
N LEU A 326 -4.09 22.78 13.48
CA LEU A 326 -5.43 23.32 13.73
C LEU A 326 -5.97 23.03 15.13
N ASP A 327 -5.22 22.30 15.96
CA ASP A 327 -5.67 21.76 17.24
C ASP A 327 -7.00 20.96 17.13
N ARG A 328 -7.06 20.06 16.14
CA ARG A 328 -8.20 19.19 15.81
C ARG A 328 -7.84 17.71 15.84
N ARG A 329 -7.04 17.30 16.82
CA ARG A 329 -6.65 15.90 17.03
C ARG A 329 -7.88 15.04 17.33
N GLN A 330 -8.14 14.07 16.47
CA GLN A 330 -9.24 13.12 16.63
C GLN A 330 -8.75 11.72 16.24
N PRO A 331 -9.11 10.67 17.00
CA PRO A 331 -8.78 9.30 16.62
C PRO A 331 -9.54 8.91 15.35
N THR A 332 -8.91 8.11 14.51
CA THR A 332 -9.48 7.58 13.26
C THR A 332 -9.73 6.08 13.37
N CYS A 333 -9.07 5.41 14.30
CA CYS A 333 -9.45 4.11 14.84
C CYS A 333 -10.29 4.33 16.09
N LEU A 334 -11.56 3.94 16.11
CA LEU A 334 -12.44 4.13 17.29
C LEU A 334 -12.73 2.80 17.97
N SER A 335 -12.63 2.74 19.30
CA SER A 335 -12.93 1.53 20.08
C SER A 335 -14.38 1.07 19.90
N ALA A 336 -15.31 2.01 19.72
CA ALA A 336 -16.74 1.74 19.55
C ALA A 336 -17.11 1.21 18.14
N HIS A 337 -16.17 1.11 17.19
CA HIS A 337 -16.48 0.62 15.85
C HIS A 337 -16.84 -0.88 15.87
N PRO A 338 -17.96 -1.28 15.24
CA PRO A 338 -18.48 -2.65 15.32
C PRO A 338 -17.57 -3.68 14.66
N TYR A 339 -16.64 -3.26 13.81
CA TYR A 339 -15.67 -4.13 13.12
C TYR A 339 -14.39 -4.38 13.91
N ARG A 340 -14.21 -3.73 15.05
CA ARG A 340 -13.04 -3.88 15.90
C ARG A 340 -13.38 -4.75 17.12
N GLY A 341 -12.34 -5.37 17.70
CA GLY A 341 -12.50 -6.19 18.90
C GLY A 341 -12.81 -5.36 20.15
N GLU A 342 -13.35 -6.01 21.19
CA GLU A 342 -13.72 -5.35 22.46
C GLU A 342 -12.55 -4.61 23.12
N ASP A 343 -11.32 -5.10 22.95
CA ASP A 343 -10.09 -4.49 23.49
C ASP A 343 -9.43 -3.47 22.55
N ALA A 344 -10.12 -3.05 21.48
CA ALA A 344 -9.54 -2.13 20.51
C ALA A 344 -9.35 -0.74 21.11
N ARG A 345 -8.09 -0.33 21.27
CA ARG A 345 -7.74 1.05 21.64
C ARG A 345 -8.04 2.03 20.51
N GLU A 346 -8.42 3.23 20.89
CA GLU A 346 -8.45 4.36 19.97
C GLU A 346 -7.04 4.70 19.50
N ALA A 347 -6.91 5.13 18.24
CA ALA A 347 -5.63 5.55 17.67
C ALA A 347 -5.84 6.59 16.56
N ARG A 348 -4.87 7.48 16.40
CA ARG A 348 -4.85 8.48 15.32
C ARG A 348 -3.71 8.18 14.35
N ILE A 349 -3.99 7.32 13.38
CA ILE A 349 -2.97 6.82 12.43
C ILE A 349 -3.25 7.21 10.98
N ASP A 350 -4.46 7.66 10.67
CA ASP A 350 -4.75 8.31 9.39
C ASP A 350 -4.45 9.80 9.52
N LEU A 351 -3.62 10.31 8.60
CA LEU A 351 -3.14 11.69 8.68
C LEU A 351 -3.34 12.39 7.34
N ILE A 352 -3.56 13.70 7.40
CA ILE A 352 -3.34 14.61 6.28
C ILE A 352 -2.22 15.53 6.69
N LEU A 353 -1.11 15.46 5.96
CA LEU A 353 0.11 16.22 6.18
C LEU A 353 0.30 17.23 5.04
N SER A 354 0.89 18.38 5.34
CA SER A 354 1.16 19.40 4.32
C SER A 354 2.55 20.02 4.41
N ARG A 355 3.01 20.56 3.29
CA ARG A 355 4.17 21.44 3.25
C ARG A 355 3.99 22.48 2.15
N SER A 356 4.18 23.76 2.46
CA SER A 356 4.16 24.83 1.45
C SER A 356 5.24 24.62 0.38
N GLY A 357 4.94 25.06 -0.84
CA GLY A 357 5.91 25.12 -1.92
C GLY A 357 6.86 26.32 -1.77
N ARG A 358 7.75 26.50 -2.75
CA ARG A 358 8.68 27.64 -2.73
C ARG A 358 8.00 28.97 -3.05
N GLN A 359 6.96 28.94 -3.88
CA GLN A 359 6.24 30.12 -4.40
C GLN A 359 4.76 30.15 -4.01
N THR A 360 4.21 29.05 -3.51
CA THR A 360 2.81 28.95 -3.10
C THR A 360 2.75 28.43 -1.67
N GLU A 361 2.11 29.19 -0.80
CA GLU A 361 1.84 28.80 0.57
C GLU A 361 0.60 27.91 0.61
N LEU A 362 0.65 26.88 1.45
CA LEU A 362 -0.49 26.02 1.73
C LEU A 362 -0.91 26.25 3.18
N ARG A 363 -2.13 26.76 3.39
CA ARG A 363 -2.68 27.04 4.72
C ARG A 363 -3.78 26.04 5.03
N ALA A 364 -3.73 25.42 6.20
CA ALA A 364 -4.84 24.59 6.67
C ALA A 364 -5.99 25.50 7.13
N LEU A 365 -7.22 25.21 6.69
CA LEU A 365 -8.43 25.94 7.08
C LEU A 365 -9.29 25.12 8.04
N SER A 366 -9.48 23.84 7.75
CA SER A 366 -10.29 22.93 8.56
C SER A 366 -9.78 21.49 8.43
N LEU A 367 -10.08 20.69 9.45
CA LEU A 367 -9.91 19.24 9.45
C LEU A 367 -11.02 18.64 10.32
N GLU A 368 -11.76 17.69 9.76
CA GLU A 368 -12.86 17.01 10.45
C GLU A 368 -12.79 15.51 10.21
N ARG A 369 -13.15 14.74 11.24
CA ARG A 369 -13.41 13.31 11.10
C ARG A 369 -14.75 13.09 10.41
N THR A 370 -14.81 12.08 9.56
CA THR A 370 -15.99 11.73 8.76
C THR A 370 -16.04 10.21 8.58
N TYR A 371 -17.09 9.67 7.94
CA TYR A 371 -17.28 8.22 7.77
C TYR A 371 -17.26 7.41 9.09
N ASP A 372 -17.57 8.05 10.22
CA ASP A 372 -17.63 7.47 11.58
C ASP A 372 -19.07 7.24 12.08
N ARG A 373 -20.06 7.56 11.26
CA ARG A 373 -21.47 7.29 11.56
C ARG A 373 -21.78 5.79 11.52
N GLY A 374 -22.61 5.35 12.48
CA GLY A 374 -23.24 4.03 12.47
C GLY A 374 -24.21 3.84 11.30
N LEU A 375 -24.09 2.69 10.66
CA LEU A 375 -24.90 2.18 9.56
C LEU A 375 -25.54 0.86 9.99
N GLU A 376 -26.47 0.37 9.17
CA GLU A 376 -27.05 -0.95 9.32
C GLU A 376 -26.93 -1.70 7.98
N PHE A 377 -26.45 -2.93 8.03
CA PHE A 377 -26.34 -3.80 6.87
C PHE A 377 -27.00 -5.13 7.23
N ASP A 378 -28.06 -5.50 6.52
CA ASP A 378 -28.79 -6.76 6.73
C ASP A 378 -29.25 -6.97 8.19
N GLY A 379 -29.65 -5.89 8.88
CA GLY A 379 -30.06 -5.92 10.28
C GLY A 379 -28.91 -5.98 11.29
N GLU A 380 -27.65 -5.98 10.84
CA GLU A 380 -26.46 -5.90 11.70
C GLU A 380 -25.90 -4.48 11.76
N PRO A 381 -25.44 -4.01 12.94
CA PRO A 381 -24.78 -2.72 13.06
C PRO A 381 -23.45 -2.72 12.29
N GLY A 382 -23.21 -1.63 11.58
CA GLY A 382 -22.03 -1.44 10.76
C GLY A 382 -21.53 0.00 10.75
N THR A 383 -20.42 0.22 10.06
CA THR A 383 -19.85 1.54 9.73
C THR A 383 -19.34 1.48 8.29
N TYR A 384 -18.83 2.59 7.76
CA TYR A 384 -18.25 2.60 6.42
C TYR A 384 -16.97 1.73 6.35
N SER A 385 -16.15 1.79 7.39
CA SER A 385 -14.90 1.04 7.52
C SER A 385 -14.57 0.83 9.01
N ASP A 386 -13.56 0.01 9.31
CA ASP A 386 -12.99 -0.10 10.66
C ASP A 386 -12.16 1.14 11.04
N HIS A 387 -11.87 2.00 10.06
CA HIS A 387 -11.34 3.35 10.20
C HIS A 387 -12.42 4.41 9.89
N ALA A 388 -12.37 5.54 10.60
CA ALA A 388 -13.02 6.78 10.22
C ALA A 388 -12.15 7.53 9.19
N GLY A 389 -12.80 8.28 8.31
CA GLY A 389 -12.13 9.15 7.34
C GLY A 389 -11.78 10.52 7.90
N LEU A 390 -10.97 11.25 7.14
CA LEU A 390 -10.64 12.66 7.40
C LEU A 390 -10.94 13.51 6.17
N VAL A 391 -11.62 14.64 6.37
CA VAL A 391 -11.79 15.68 5.35
C VAL A 391 -11.08 16.95 5.79
N ALA A 392 -10.32 17.56 4.89
CA ALA A 392 -9.59 18.79 5.15
C ALA A 392 -9.83 19.83 4.05
N ASP A 393 -9.99 21.08 4.46
CA ASP A 393 -9.88 22.24 3.57
C ASP A 393 -8.53 22.91 3.76
N LEU A 394 -7.84 23.16 2.65
CA LEU A 394 -6.61 23.92 2.57
C LEU A 394 -6.79 25.09 1.62
N GLU A 395 -6.00 26.14 1.81
CA GLU A 395 -5.96 27.31 0.94
C GLU A 395 -4.58 27.41 0.26
N LEU A 396 -4.61 27.56 -1.06
CA LEU A 396 -3.44 27.84 -1.89
C LEU A 396 -3.30 29.35 -2.03
N VAL A 397 -2.24 29.89 -1.40
CA VAL A 397 -1.96 31.33 -1.40
C VAL A 397 -0.66 31.57 -2.19
N PRO A 398 -0.75 32.16 -3.39
CA PRO A 398 0.42 32.58 -4.15
C PRO A 398 1.24 33.60 -3.36
N ARG A 399 2.56 33.45 -3.38
CA ARG A 399 3.44 34.48 -2.84
C ARG A 399 3.75 35.52 -3.92
N PRO A 400 3.87 36.81 -3.55
CA PRO A 400 4.32 37.84 -4.47
C PRO A 400 5.67 37.46 -5.09
N ALA A 401 5.77 37.57 -6.42
CA ALA A 401 6.96 37.19 -7.18
C ALA A 401 8.24 37.98 -6.81
N THR A 402 8.09 39.06 -6.05
CA THR A 402 9.17 39.98 -5.65
C THR A 402 9.93 39.54 -4.39
N GLY A 403 9.48 38.50 -3.68
CA GLY A 403 10.18 37.94 -2.52
C GLY A 403 11.10 36.76 -2.87
N PRO A 404 12.19 36.51 -2.13
CA PRO A 404 13.02 35.33 -2.34
C PRO A 404 12.17 34.05 -2.14
N PRO A 405 12.38 32.99 -2.95
CA PRO A 405 11.67 31.72 -2.78
C PRO A 405 11.89 31.19 -1.36
N ARG A 406 10.86 30.58 -0.75
CA ARG A 406 11.01 29.96 0.56
C ARG A 406 12.10 28.87 0.49
N ALA A 407 13.16 29.04 1.26
CA ALA A 407 14.07 27.95 1.56
C ALA A 407 13.37 27.02 2.56
N TRP A 408 13.40 25.71 2.32
CA TRP A 408 13.00 24.77 3.36
C TRP A 408 14.19 24.57 4.28
N PRO A 409 13.96 24.44 5.60
CA PRO A 409 15.03 24.11 6.50
C PRO A 409 15.69 22.76 6.11
N PRO A 410 16.97 22.58 6.45
CA PRO A 410 17.61 21.28 6.32
C PRO A 410 16.85 20.24 7.18
N PRO A 411 17.02 18.93 6.91
CA PRO A 411 16.43 17.90 7.75
C PRO A 411 16.89 18.08 9.20
N SER A 412 15.99 17.82 10.15
CA SER A 412 16.31 17.82 11.58
C SER A 412 17.42 16.80 11.87
N PRO A 413 18.55 17.21 12.47
CA PRO A 413 19.61 16.29 12.87
C PRO A 413 19.10 15.21 13.83
N ALA A 414 18.18 15.56 14.72
CA ALA A 414 17.56 14.61 15.65
C ALA A 414 16.72 13.56 14.91
N ALA A 415 15.92 13.97 13.92
CA ALA A 415 15.12 13.05 13.12
C ALA A 415 15.98 12.14 12.22
N LEU A 416 17.08 12.67 11.69
CA LEU A 416 18.08 11.89 10.94
C LEU A 416 18.75 10.83 11.82
N ALA A 417 19.20 11.21 13.01
CA ALA A 417 19.81 10.29 13.97
C ALA A 417 18.81 9.23 14.44
N HIS A 418 17.56 9.64 14.71
CA HIS A 418 16.48 8.72 15.08
C HIS A 418 16.20 7.70 13.97
N ALA A 419 16.07 8.17 12.72
CA ALA A 419 15.89 7.29 11.56
C ALA A 419 17.04 6.29 11.41
N GLU A 420 18.30 6.72 11.54
CA GLU A 420 19.45 5.82 11.43
C GLU A 420 19.47 4.78 12.57
N SER A 421 19.11 5.16 13.79
CA SER A 421 18.99 4.26 14.94
C SER A 421 17.94 3.18 14.69
N GLU A 422 16.73 3.58 14.31
CA GLU A 422 15.61 2.67 14.05
C GLU A 422 15.85 1.76 12.85
N LEU A 423 16.49 2.26 11.79
CA LEU A 423 16.89 1.44 10.64
C LEU A 423 17.92 0.37 11.03
N ARG A 424 18.89 0.70 11.91
CA ARG A 424 19.86 -0.28 12.43
C ARG A 424 19.19 -1.31 13.31
N ALA A 425 18.25 -0.89 14.16
CA ALA A 425 17.46 -1.80 14.99
C ALA A 425 16.63 -2.77 14.13
N GLY A 426 15.98 -2.26 13.07
CA GLY A 426 15.26 -3.07 12.09
C GLY A 426 16.16 -4.06 11.34
N GLU A 427 17.34 -3.61 10.92
CA GLU A 427 18.35 -4.48 10.27
C GLU A 427 18.80 -5.61 11.19
N GLU A 428 19.06 -5.31 12.47
CA GLU A 428 19.45 -6.33 13.44
C GLU A 428 18.30 -7.30 13.75
N ALA A 429 17.07 -6.79 13.88
CA ALA A 429 15.88 -7.62 14.03
C ALA A 429 15.71 -8.58 12.84
N ALA A 430 15.99 -8.13 11.62
CA ALA A 430 16.00 -8.97 10.42
C ALA A 430 17.08 -10.07 10.47
N ARG A 431 18.29 -9.76 10.96
CA ARG A 431 19.34 -10.77 11.16
C ARG A 431 18.98 -11.79 12.23
N ILE A 432 18.42 -11.34 13.36
CA ILE A 432 17.97 -12.22 14.45
C ILE A 432 16.87 -13.15 13.94
N ARG A 433 15.87 -12.60 13.24
CA ARG A 433 14.78 -13.37 12.63
C ARG A 433 15.30 -14.39 11.63
N ARG A 434 16.22 -14.02 10.74
CA ARG A 434 16.89 -14.96 9.81
C ARG A 434 17.55 -16.12 10.56
N ARG A 435 18.32 -15.85 11.61
CA ARG A 435 18.97 -16.91 12.40
C ARG A 435 17.94 -17.83 13.05
N ARG A 436 16.85 -17.28 13.60
CA ARG A 436 15.76 -18.04 14.23
C ARG A 436 15.06 -18.96 13.23
N GLU A 437 14.67 -18.42 12.09
CA GLU A 437 13.97 -19.17 11.02
C GLU A 437 14.88 -20.24 10.40
N LEU A 438 16.17 -19.96 10.18
CA LEU A 438 17.13 -20.97 9.71
C LEU A 438 17.35 -22.10 10.72
N LYS A 439 17.38 -21.80 12.03
CA LYS A 439 17.45 -22.83 13.08
C LYS A 439 16.21 -23.71 13.08
N GLN A 440 15.02 -23.12 12.94
CA GLN A 440 13.76 -23.87 12.85
C GLN A 440 13.73 -24.76 11.60
N ALA A 441 14.13 -24.22 10.45
CA ALA A 441 14.25 -24.98 9.21
C ALA A 441 15.25 -26.15 9.34
N GLY A 442 16.41 -25.92 9.94
CA GLY A 442 17.41 -26.95 10.24
C GLY A 442 16.89 -28.02 11.19
N GLY A 443 16.13 -27.64 12.21
CA GLY A 443 15.47 -28.57 13.13
C GLY A 443 14.45 -29.48 12.43
N LEU A 444 13.60 -28.89 11.57
CA LEU A 444 12.63 -29.64 10.76
C LEU A 444 13.31 -30.59 9.77
N LEU A 445 14.40 -30.14 9.13
CA LEU A 445 15.24 -30.98 8.26
C LEU A 445 15.79 -32.17 9.03
N GLY A 446 16.42 -31.93 10.18
CA GLY A 446 17.01 -32.98 11.02
C GLY A 446 15.98 -33.98 11.50
N ALA A 447 14.84 -33.51 12.03
CA ALA A 447 13.73 -34.37 12.44
C ALA A 447 13.16 -35.18 11.27
N GLY A 448 13.04 -34.56 10.10
CA GLY A 448 12.60 -35.22 8.87
C GLY A 448 13.52 -36.37 8.45
N LEU A 449 14.83 -36.14 8.45
CA LEU A 449 15.85 -37.15 8.15
C LEU A 449 15.84 -38.30 9.17
N LEU A 450 15.73 -37.99 10.46
CA LEU A 450 15.69 -39.01 11.52
C LEU A 450 14.44 -39.90 11.42
N LEU A 451 13.26 -39.29 11.24
CA LEU A 451 12.00 -40.04 11.08
C LEU A 451 11.97 -40.83 9.77
N GLY A 452 12.51 -40.27 8.69
CA GLY A 452 12.68 -40.97 7.42
C GLY A 452 13.59 -42.20 7.55
N GLY A 453 14.74 -42.05 8.21
CA GLY A 453 15.67 -43.15 8.48
C GLY A 453 15.08 -44.23 9.41
N ALA A 454 14.35 -43.83 10.45
CA ALA A 454 13.61 -44.76 11.31
C ALA A 454 12.52 -45.50 10.55
N GLY A 455 11.75 -44.81 9.71
CA GLY A 455 10.74 -45.39 8.84
C GLY A 455 11.32 -46.40 7.84
N TRP A 456 12.51 -46.13 7.30
CA TRP A 456 13.25 -47.05 6.44
C TRP A 456 13.64 -48.34 7.18
N ARG A 457 14.20 -48.24 8.39
CA ARG A 457 14.54 -49.43 9.21
C ARG A 457 13.32 -50.24 9.61
N VAL A 458 12.20 -49.59 9.97
CA VAL A 458 10.95 -50.27 10.35
C VAL A 458 10.29 -50.94 9.14
N ARG A 459 10.49 -50.41 7.93
CA ARG A 459 10.04 -51.02 6.67
C ARG A 459 10.67 -52.40 6.47
N GLU A 460 11.95 -52.55 6.78
CA GLU A 460 12.67 -53.83 6.70
C GLU A 460 12.09 -54.88 7.67
N GLN A 461 11.54 -54.44 8.81
CA GLN A 461 10.92 -55.31 9.84
C GLN A 461 9.45 -55.70 9.55
N ARG A 462 8.96 -55.54 8.31
CA ARG A 462 7.58 -55.87 7.85
C ARG A 462 6.43 -55.15 8.59
N ARG A 463 6.69 -54.11 9.39
CA ARG A 463 5.65 -53.25 10.01
C ARG A 463 5.20 -52.14 9.06
N GLY A 464 4.59 -52.54 7.95
CA GLY A 464 4.40 -51.69 6.76
C GLY A 464 3.54 -50.44 6.95
N PHE A 465 2.63 -50.39 7.93
CA PHE A 465 1.83 -49.18 8.21
C PHE A 465 2.65 -48.11 8.92
N LEU A 466 3.32 -48.45 10.03
CA LEU A 466 4.15 -47.53 10.81
C LEU A 466 5.32 -46.98 10.00
N ALA A 467 5.94 -47.83 9.16
CA ALA A 467 6.99 -47.41 8.24
C ALA A 467 6.52 -46.35 7.24
N ARG A 468 5.34 -46.54 6.64
CA ARG A 468 4.76 -45.59 5.67
C ARG A 468 4.39 -44.27 6.34
N LEU A 469 3.84 -44.31 7.55
CA LEU A 469 3.54 -43.11 8.33
C LEU A 469 4.82 -42.33 8.67
N ALA A 470 5.85 -43.01 9.18
CA ALA A 470 7.13 -42.39 9.53
C ALA A 470 7.85 -41.79 8.31
N LEU A 471 7.85 -42.49 7.17
CA LEU A 471 8.40 -41.97 5.91
C LEU A 471 7.60 -40.76 5.40
N GLY A 472 6.28 -40.77 5.51
CA GLY A 472 5.42 -39.65 5.13
C GLY A 472 5.68 -38.40 5.97
N ILE A 473 5.69 -38.56 7.30
CA ILE A 473 6.00 -37.45 8.23
C ILE A 473 7.44 -36.97 8.03
N GLY A 474 8.39 -37.90 7.89
CA GLY A 474 9.80 -37.58 7.64
C GLY A 474 10.01 -36.78 6.34
N GLY A 475 9.34 -37.19 5.26
CA GLY A 475 9.34 -36.49 3.97
C GLY A 475 8.73 -35.09 4.07
N LEU A 476 7.61 -34.93 4.78
CA LEU A 476 6.99 -33.62 5.02
C LEU A 476 7.92 -32.70 5.84
N GLY A 477 8.54 -33.22 6.90
CA GLY A 477 9.51 -32.47 7.71
C GLY A 477 10.72 -32.03 6.90
N PHE A 478 11.26 -32.92 6.06
CA PHE A 478 12.38 -32.62 5.17
C PHE A 478 12.02 -31.53 4.14
N LEU A 479 10.93 -31.70 3.40
CA LEU A 479 10.50 -30.73 2.40
C LEU A 479 10.13 -29.38 3.03
N GLY A 480 9.42 -29.40 4.16
CA GLY A 480 9.06 -28.19 4.91
C GLY A 480 10.30 -27.45 5.42
N GLY A 481 11.29 -28.17 5.95
CA GLY A 481 12.55 -27.60 6.39
C GLY A 481 13.38 -27.02 5.24
N LEU A 482 13.45 -27.70 4.08
CA LEU A 482 14.13 -27.19 2.89
C LEU A 482 13.46 -25.90 2.38
N ALA A 483 12.14 -25.95 2.17
CA ALA A 483 11.37 -24.82 1.67
C ALA A 483 11.43 -23.63 2.63
N GLY A 484 11.30 -23.88 3.94
CA GLY A 484 11.44 -22.86 4.98
C GLY A 484 12.83 -22.23 5.01
N GLY A 485 13.89 -23.03 4.89
CA GLY A 485 15.27 -22.54 4.86
C GLY A 485 15.56 -21.65 3.65
N VAL A 486 15.18 -22.09 2.45
CA VAL A 486 15.34 -21.32 1.21
C VAL A 486 14.50 -20.04 1.25
N GLY A 487 13.23 -20.15 1.68
CA GLY A 487 12.30 -19.03 1.78
C GLY A 487 12.79 -17.96 2.77
N SER A 488 13.22 -18.37 3.96
CA SER A 488 13.79 -17.47 4.97
C SER A 488 15.05 -16.77 4.48
N GLN A 489 15.96 -17.53 3.84
CA GLN A 489 17.19 -16.98 3.29
C GLN A 489 16.91 -15.93 2.21
N TRP A 490 15.98 -16.20 1.30
CA TRP A 490 15.56 -15.26 0.27
C TRP A 490 14.92 -14.01 0.89
N ALA A 491 13.95 -14.18 1.79
CA ALA A 491 13.25 -13.09 2.45
C ALA A 491 14.21 -12.14 3.19
N ALA A 492 15.07 -12.71 4.03
CA ALA A 492 16.03 -11.94 4.80
C ALA A 492 17.08 -11.24 3.93
N THR A 493 17.48 -11.85 2.81
CA THR A 493 18.43 -11.21 1.87
C THR A 493 17.81 -9.96 1.24
N ASN A 494 16.55 -10.04 0.80
CA ASN A 494 15.86 -8.86 0.25
C ASN A 494 15.61 -7.80 1.31
N GLU A 495 15.25 -8.23 2.53
CA GLU A 495 15.02 -7.30 3.64
C GLU A 495 16.30 -6.54 4.02
N LEU A 496 17.42 -7.24 4.20
CA LEU A 496 18.71 -6.61 4.53
C LEU A 496 19.20 -5.69 3.39
N ALA A 497 19.00 -6.09 2.13
CA ALA A 497 19.28 -5.24 0.98
C ALA A 497 18.40 -3.97 0.99
N GLY A 498 17.12 -4.10 1.33
CA GLY A 498 16.20 -2.99 1.48
C GLY A 498 16.64 -1.99 2.56
N PHE A 499 17.03 -2.47 3.74
CA PHE A 499 17.60 -1.62 4.78
C PHE A 499 18.87 -0.89 4.31
N ALA A 500 19.78 -1.60 3.64
CA ALA A 500 21.00 -1.00 3.11
C ALA A 500 20.72 0.09 2.05
N GLU A 501 19.74 -0.12 1.16
CA GLU A 501 19.32 0.88 0.19
C GLU A 501 18.71 2.12 0.85
N VAL A 502 17.85 1.94 1.85
CA VAL A 502 17.21 3.08 2.53
C VAL A 502 18.21 3.86 3.39
N ARG A 503 19.18 3.18 4.02
CA ARG A 503 20.28 3.86 4.72
C ARG A 503 21.16 4.67 3.78
N LYS A 504 21.38 4.22 2.54
CA LYS A 504 22.04 5.05 1.50
C LYS A 504 21.22 6.29 1.15
N ILE A 505 19.89 6.16 1.05
CA ILE A 505 19.00 7.31 0.85
C ILE A 505 19.15 8.30 2.02
N LEU A 506 19.11 7.81 3.27
CA LEU A 506 19.25 8.63 4.48
C LEU A 506 20.63 9.33 4.55
N ALA A 507 21.71 8.63 4.19
CA ALA A 507 23.04 9.22 4.13
C ALA A 507 23.13 10.36 3.12
N GLY A 508 22.48 10.22 1.95
CA GLY A 508 22.41 11.29 0.95
C GLY A 508 21.69 12.55 1.45
N LEU A 509 20.82 12.43 2.47
CA LEU A 509 20.14 13.57 3.09
C LEU A 509 21.04 14.33 4.09
N HIS A 510 22.06 13.68 4.67
CA HIS A 510 23.07 14.35 5.50
C HIS A 510 23.99 15.25 4.67
N THR A 511 24.34 14.79 3.46
CA THR A 511 25.30 15.47 2.58
C THR A 511 24.68 16.62 1.77
N ALA A 512 23.35 16.65 1.65
CA ALA A 512 22.62 17.73 1.00
C ALA A 512 22.58 18.99 1.89
N ARG A 513 23.74 19.63 2.10
CA ARG A 513 23.79 21.06 2.40
C ARG A 513 23.36 21.81 1.14
N ASP A 514 22.60 22.89 1.30
CA ASP A 514 22.03 23.72 0.23
C ASP A 514 23.09 24.16 -0.80
N GLU A 515 23.35 23.33 -1.81
CA GLU A 515 23.82 23.87 -3.09
C GLU A 515 22.59 24.43 -3.81
N PRO A 516 22.54 25.74 -4.07
CA PRO A 516 21.53 26.25 -4.98
C PRO A 516 21.75 25.54 -6.30
N VAL A 517 20.72 24.80 -6.74
CA VAL A 517 20.65 24.27 -8.10
C VAL A 517 20.87 25.45 -9.03
N ARG A 518 22.11 25.61 -9.52
CA ARG A 518 22.43 26.52 -10.61
C ARG A 518 21.70 25.93 -11.81
N LEU A 519 20.50 26.43 -12.06
CA LEU A 519 19.85 26.28 -13.35
C LEU A 519 20.87 26.76 -14.37
N ARG A 520 21.41 25.82 -15.15
CA ARG A 520 22.11 26.17 -16.38
C ARG A 520 21.07 26.89 -17.23
N THR A 521 21.24 28.20 -17.37
CA THR A 521 20.53 28.99 -18.39
C THR A 521 20.84 28.42 -19.78
N PRO A 522 19.86 28.53 -20.71
CA PRO A 522 19.79 27.70 -21.92
C PRO A 522 20.99 27.81 -22.84
#